data_AF-A0A914DXR6-F1
#
_entry.id   AF-A0A914DXR6-F1
#
_cell.length_a   1.000
_cell.length_b   1.000
_cell.length_c   1.000
_cell.angle_alpha   90.00
_cell.angle_beta   90.00
_cell.angle_gamma   90.00
#
_symmetry.space_group_name_H-M   'P 1'
#
loop_
_entity.id
_entity.type
_entity.pdbx_description
1 polymer ?
#
loop_
_entity_poly.entity_id
_entity_poly.type
_entity_poly.pdbx_seq_one_letter_code
_entity_poly.pdbx_strand_id
1 'polypeptide(L)'
;MMCLYWCIAGPEYWELLESGETFNSDVYCRHMDNVQAVLDQMETDGEWEGPINLLQDNAKPIGHEDRPTCQGNARLGSARPSPV
;
A
#
# COMPACT_ATOMS: atom_id res chain seq x y z
N MET A 1 14.40 7.72 4.71
CA MET A 1 12.96 8.04 4.85
C MET A 1 12.26 6.80 5.37
N MET A 2 11.33 6.89 6.34
CA MET A 2 10.61 5.71 6.83
C MET A 2 9.22 5.62 6.19
N CYS A 3 8.90 4.47 5.61
CA CYS A 3 7.57 4.18 5.07
C CYS A 3 6.90 3.13 5.96
N LEU A 4 5.71 3.44 6.46
CA LEU A 4 4.97 2.60 7.40
C LEU A 4 3.53 2.41 6.93
N TYR A 5 3.10 1.15 6.91
CA TYR A 5 1.73 0.73 6.65
C TYR A 5 1.23 -0.03 7.87
N TRP A 6 0.07 0.37 8.36
CA TRP A 6 -0.47 -0.12 9.63
C TRP A 6 -1.99 -0.12 9.59
N CYS A 7 -2.59 -0.98 10.40
CA CYS A 7 -4.02 -0.99 10.66
C CYS A 7 -4.29 -0.88 12.17
N ILE A 8 -5.56 -0.99 12.57
CA ILE A 8 -5.94 -0.89 14.00
C ILE A 8 -5.25 -1.95 14.88
N ALA A 9 -4.88 -3.11 14.32
CA ALA A 9 -4.17 -4.17 15.03
C ALA A 9 -2.69 -3.87 15.25
N GLY A 10 -2.08 -3.04 14.41
CA GLY A 10 -0.67 -2.69 14.51
C GLY A 10 0.00 -2.42 13.15
N PRO A 11 1.33 -2.32 13.15
CA PRO A 11 2.11 -2.17 11.92
C PRO A 11 2.17 -3.48 11.12
N GLU A 12 1.80 -3.42 9.83
CA GLU A 12 1.76 -4.59 8.94
C GLU A 12 3.01 -4.69 8.05
N TYR A 13 3.48 -3.54 7.56
CA TYR A 13 4.68 -3.47 6.73
C TYR A 13 5.39 -2.15 6.96
N TRP A 14 6.72 -2.20 7.04
CA TRP A 14 7.53 -1.00 7.07
C TRP A 14 8.86 -1.23 6.38
N GLU A 15 9.39 -0.16 5.81
CA GLU A 15 10.70 -0.17 5.19
C GLU A 15 11.40 1.17 5.48
N LEU A 16 12.67 1.07 5.88
CA LEU A 16 13.54 2.21 6.05
C LEU A 16 14.40 2.33 4.79
N LEU A 17 14.13 3.36 3.99
CA LEU A 17 14.93 3.66 2.81
C LEU A 17 16.35 4.06 3.20
N GLU A 18 17.31 3.73 2.33
CA GLU A 18 18.71 4.06 2.54
C GLU A 18 18.92 5.58 2.61
N SER A 19 20.05 5.98 3.20
CA SER A 19 20.40 7.39 3.32
C SER A 19 20.57 8.03 1.93
N GLY A 20 19.77 9.05 1.64
CA GLY A 20 19.78 9.75 0.35
C GLY A 20 18.85 9.14 -0.71
N GLU A 21 18.25 7.98 -0.43
CA GLU A 21 17.22 7.40 -1.28
C GLU A 21 15.90 8.19 -1.15
N THR A 22 15.24 8.40 -2.28
CA THR A 22 14.01 9.19 -2.38
C THR A 22 12.84 8.30 -2.74
N PHE A 23 11.68 8.56 -2.13
CA PHE A 23 10.44 7.85 -2.41
C PHE A 23 9.86 8.29 -3.77
N ASN A 24 10.26 7.58 -4.82
CA ASN A 24 9.77 7.76 -6.19
C ASN A 24 8.66 6.75 -6.52
N SER A 25 8.11 6.83 -7.73
CA SER A 25 7.00 5.96 -8.15
C SER A 25 7.36 4.47 -8.19
N ASP A 26 8.59 4.12 -8.57
CA ASP A 26 9.03 2.71 -8.65
C ASP A 26 9.17 2.11 -7.24
N VAL A 27 9.72 2.89 -6.30
CA VAL A 27 9.77 2.53 -4.87
C VAL A 27 8.36 2.38 -4.32
N TYR A 28 7.45 3.32 -4.62
CA TYR A 28 6.05 3.22 -4.21
C TYR A 28 5.38 1.96 -4.76
N CYS A 29 5.54 1.62 -6.05
CA CYS A 29 4.98 0.38 -6.61
C CYS A 29 5.52 -0.86 -5.90
N ARG A 30 6.85 -0.94 -5.66
CA ARG A 30 7.47 -2.05 -4.93
C ARG A 30 6.87 -2.21 -3.53
N HIS A 31 6.67 -1.10 -2.83
CA HIS A 31 6.04 -1.14 -1.49
C HIS A 31 4.60 -1.64 -1.58
N MET A 32 3.83 -1.21 -2.57
CA MET A 32 2.44 -1.67 -2.77
C MET A 32 2.38 -3.18 -3.06
N ASP A 33 3.31 -3.72 -3.83
CA ASP A 33 3.41 -5.17 -4.08
C ASP A 33 3.72 -5.93 -2.78
N ASN A 34 4.66 -5.42 -1.98
CA ASN A 34 5.02 -6.03 -0.69
C ASN A 34 3.87 -5.96 0.32
N VAL A 35 3.17 -4.84 0.38
CA VAL A 35 1.97 -4.68 1.21
C VAL A 35 0.88 -5.65 0.78
N GLN A 36 0.64 -5.80 -0.53
CA GLN A 36 -0.34 -6.77 -1.03
C GLN A 36 0.05 -8.21 -0.63
N ALA A 37 1.33 -8.57 -0.71
CA ALA A 37 1.79 -9.89 -0.28
C ALA A 37 1.58 -10.15 1.21
N VAL A 38 1.79 -9.15 2.08
CA VAL A 38 1.48 -9.26 3.51
C VAL A 38 -0.02 -9.46 3.73
N LEU A 39 -0.85 -8.69 3.04
CA LEU A 39 -2.30 -8.78 3.17
C LEU A 39 -2.86 -10.13 2.67
N ASP A 40 -2.31 -10.66 1.58
CA ASP A 40 -2.67 -11.99 1.07
C ASP A 40 -2.28 -13.10 2.06
N GLN A 41 -1.16 -12.91 2.76
CA GLN A 41 -0.73 -13.83 3.83
C GLN A 41 -1.68 -13.76 5.03
N MET A 42 -2.06 -12.56 5.47
CA MET A 42 -3.04 -12.37 6.56
C MET A 42 -4.42 -12.97 6.22
N GLU A 43 -4.86 -12.87 4.96
CA GLU A 43 -6.08 -13.52 4.48
C GLU A 43 -5.95 -15.04 4.53
N THR A 44 -4.80 -15.58 4.12
CA THR A 44 -4.52 -17.02 4.17
C THR A 44 -4.47 -17.57 5.60
N ASP A 45 -3.93 -16.78 6.53
CA ASP A 45 -3.83 -17.13 7.95
C ASP A 45 -5.15 -16.92 8.71
N GLY A 46 -6.17 -16.35 8.06
CA GLY A 46 -7.48 -16.08 8.64
C GLY A 46 -7.50 -14.91 9.62
N GLU A 47 -6.47 -14.05 9.59
CA GLU A 47 -6.38 -12.85 10.44
C GLU A 47 -7.25 -11.71 9.90
N TRP A 48 -7.52 -11.71 8.60
CA TRP A 48 -8.37 -10.72 7.95
C TRP A 48 -9.25 -11.35 6.87
N GLU A 49 -10.53 -10.98 6.84
CA GLU A 49 -11.44 -11.28 5.74
C GLU A 49 -12.19 -10.00 5.36
N GLY A 50 -12.04 -9.54 4.11
CA GLY A 50 -12.83 -8.42 3.58
C GLY A 50 -12.03 -7.41 2.76
N PRO A 51 -12.72 -6.37 2.23
CA PRO A 51 -12.11 -5.37 1.39
C PRO A 51 -11.12 -4.50 2.18
N ILE A 52 -10.01 -4.14 1.54
CA ILE A 52 -8.94 -3.34 2.13
C ILE A 52 -9.08 -1.91 1.62
N ASN A 53 -9.21 -0.96 2.55
CA ASN A 53 -9.31 0.46 2.22
C ASN A 53 -7.96 1.14 2.50
N LEU A 54 -7.31 1.62 1.46
CA LEU A 54 -6.06 2.36 1.59
C LEU A 54 -6.32 3.84 1.88
N LEU A 55 -5.89 4.29 3.06
CA LEU A 55 -5.83 5.71 3.39
C LEU A 55 -4.38 6.20 3.28
N GLN A 56 -4.15 7.10 2.34
CA GLN A 56 -2.85 7.73 2.12
C GLN A 56 -3.02 9.20 1.74
N ASP A 57 -1.95 9.98 1.86
CA ASP A 57 -1.95 11.36 1.37
C ASP A 57 -1.86 11.41 -0.18
N ASN A 58 -2.10 12.61 -0.73
CA ASN A 58 -1.98 12.87 -2.16
C ASN A 58 -0.58 13.39 -2.55
N ALA A 59 0.46 13.14 -1.75
CA ALA A 59 1.81 13.56 -2.08
C ALA A 59 2.26 12.87 -3.36
N LYS A 60 2.80 13.68 -4.28
CA LYS A 60 3.36 13.14 -5.52
C LYS A 60 4.73 12.54 -5.21
N PRO A 61 4.99 11.28 -5.62
CA PRO A 61 6.35 10.76 -5.60
C PRO A 61 7.28 11.68 -6.39
N ILE A 62 8.53 11.81 -5.96
CA ILE A 62 9.49 12.64 -6.68
C ILE A 62 9.83 11.96 -8.02
N GLY A 63 9.74 12.71 -9.13
CA GLY A 63 9.88 12.20 -10.51
C GLY A 63 8.55 11.91 -11.24
N HIS A 64 7.41 12.28 -10.65
CA HIS A 64 6.05 12.09 -11.19
C HIS A 64 5.69 13.14 -12.24
N GLU A 65 6.37 13.13 -13.40
CA GLU A 65 5.92 13.94 -14.54
C GLU A 65 4.99 13.17 -15.50
N ASP A 66 5.04 11.83 -15.64
CA ASP A 66 4.23 11.17 -16.69
C ASP A 66 3.78 9.71 -16.45
N ARG A 67 3.96 9.13 -15.25
CA ARG A 67 3.55 7.73 -14.99
C ARG A 67 2.34 7.66 -14.05
N PRO A 68 1.22 7.00 -14.44
CA PRO A 68 0.11 6.80 -13.52
C PRO A 68 0.64 6.06 -12.30
N THR A 69 0.38 6.62 -11.11
CA THR A 69 0.62 5.95 -9.82
C THR A 69 0.02 4.55 -9.96
N CYS A 70 0.87 3.52 -9.85
CA CYS A 70 0.64 2.12 -10.19
C CYS A 70 -0.86 1.78 -10.16
N GLN A 71 -1.49 1.84 -11.33
CA GLN A 71 -2.93 1.62 -11.51
C GLN A 71 -3.31 0.13 -11.39
N GLY A 72 -2.37 -0.70 -10.95
CA GLY A 72 -2.53 -2.11 -10.67
C GLY A 72 -2.57 -2.30 -9.17
N ASN A 73 -3.77 -2.23 -8.58
CA ASN A 73 -4.13 -2.89 -7.34
C ASN A 73 -5.66 -2.93 -7.27
N ALA A 74 -6.25 -3.72 -8.16
CA ALA A 74 -7.70 -3.86 -8.33
C ALA A 74 -8.43 -4.33 -7.06
N ARG A 75 -7.72 -4.82 -6.03
CA ARG A 75 -8.28 -5.24 -4.74
C ARG A 75 -8.31 -4.14 -3.68
N LEU A 76 -7.33 -3.24 -3.64
CA LEU A 76 -7.26 -2.12 -2.68
C LEU A 76 -8.26 -0.98 -2.97
N GLY A 77 -8.94 -1.02 -4.12
CA GLY A 77 -9.89 0.01 -4.54
C GLY A 77 -11.36 -0.43 -4.64
N SER A 78 -11.68 -1.72 -4.42
CA SER A 78 -13.08 -2.20 -4.55
C SER A 78 -13.76 -2.32 -3.20
N ALA A 79 -14.07 -1.17 -2.60
CA ALA A 79 -15.14 -1.09 -1.62
C ALA A 79 -16.43 -1.59 -2.28
N ARG A 80 -16.85 -2.83 -1.99
CA ARG A 80 -18.23 -3.22 -2.31
C ARG A 80 -19.16 -2.35 -1.47
N PRO A 81 -20.18 -1.70 -2.07
CA PRO A 81 -21.15 -0.93 -1.30
C PRO A 81 -21.81 -1.86 -0.28
N SER A 82 -21.80 -1.45 0.98
CA SER A 82 -22.54 -2.16 2.04
C SER A 82 -24.04 -2.15 1.68
N PRO A 83 -24.74 -3.29 1.77
CA PRO A 83 -26.19 -3.29 1.62
C PRO A 83 -26.81 -2.54 2.79
N VAL A 84 -27.67 -1.56 2.46
CA VAL A 84 -28.52 -0.80 3.38
C VAL A 84 -29.63 -1.69 3.92
#